data_AF-A0A916SH96-F1
#
_entry.id   AF-A0A916SH96-F1
#
_cell.length_a   1.000
_cell.length_b   1.000
_cell.length_c   1.000
_cell.angle_alpha   90.00
_cell.angle_beta   90.00
_cell.angle_gamma   90.00
#
_symmetry.space_group_name_H-M   'P 1'
#
loop_
_entity.id
_entity.type
_entity.pdbx_description
1 polymer ?
#
loop_
_entity_poly.entity_id
_entity_poly.type
_entity_poly.pdbx_seq_one_letter_code
_entity_poly.pdbx_strand_id
1 'polypeptide(L)'
;MERARTGGQFSADRSTSVNPREAPFAGDLPLTAVAAACARTTQEVLYIMRRVYYSSGSMLTGDSIAHAVMEYAEALAKNGRADIVEIPVVFASGRSGTATLLIGPSSQLASVTEESDIREPSDDTLVDELRQRAMRLGSPRPGEQQQYADFLSVHEDYE
;
A
#
# COMPACT_ATOMS: atom_id res chain seq x y z
N MET A 1 74.10 15.91 -30.47
CA MET A 1 73.78 17.16 -29.75
C MET A 1 72.65 16.82 -28.78
N GLU A 2 72.90 16.25 -27.60
CA GLU A 2 73.56 16.85 -26.42
C GLU A 2 72.83 18.15 -26.01
N ARG A 3 72.12 18.26 -24.88
CA ARG A 3 72.50 18.07 -23.45
C ARG A 3 71.24 17.68 -22.65
N ALA A 4 71.20 16.78 -21.65
CA ALA A 4 71.95 16.64 -20.39
C ALA A 4 71.76 17.80 -19.39
N ARG A 5 70.98 17.54 -18.32
CA ARG A 5 71.22 17.90 -16.89
C ARG A 5 70.02 17.40 -16.05
N THR A 6 70.21 16.39 -15.20
CA THR A 6 70.46 16.48 -13.74
C THR A 6 69.18 16.87 -12.98
N GLY A 7 68.69 16.18 -11.95
CA GLY A 7 69.16 15.09 -11.10
C GLY A 7 68.26 15.12 -9.84
N GLY A 8 68.05 14.00 -9.17
CA GLY A 8 67.21 13.96 -7.97
C GLY A 8 67.03 12.55 -7.45
N GLN A 9 68.01 12.10 -6.68
CA GLN A 9 68.02 10.83 -5.96
C GLN A 9 66.94 10.84 -4.86
N PHE A 10 66.17 9.76 -4.76
CA PHE A 10 65.52 9.37 -3.50
C PHE A 10 65.86 7.90 -3.26
N SER A 11 66.60 7.67 -2.17
CA SER A 11 66.98 6.38 -1.62
C SER A 11 66.37 6.28 -0.23
N ALA A 12 66.25 5.04 0.26
CA ALA A 12 65.63 4.59 1.50
C ALA A 12 64.09 4.49 1.43
N ASP A 13 63.43 3.46 1.95
CA ASP A 13 63.89 2.48 2.92
C ASP A 13 63.09 1.17 2.76
N ARG A 14 63.71 0.09 3.20
CA ARG A 14 63.20 -1.27 3.21
C ARG A 14 62.08 -1.41 4.25
N SER A 15 61.24 -2.40 3.98
CA SER A 15 60.65 -3.30 4.99
C SER A 15 59.87 -2.64 6.13
N THR A 16 58.54 -2.64 6.01
CA THR A 16 57.72 -3.37 6.99
C THR A 16 56.40 -3.80 6.33
N SER A 17 56.35 -5.05 5.91
CA SER A 17 55.10 -5.76 5.68
C SER A 17 54.43 -5.95 7.04
N VAL A 18 53.37 -5.17 7.32
CA VAL A 18 52.52 -5.39 8.49
C VAL A 18 51.31 -6.20 8.04
N ASN A 19 51.33 -7.48 8.40
CA ASN A 19 50.23 -8.42 8.26
C ASN A 19 48.95 -7.89 8.93
N PRO A 20 47.77 -7.92 8.27
CA PRO A 20 46.50 -7.53 8.89
C PRO A 20 45.84 -8.66 9.70
N ARG A 21 46.63 -9.51 10.38
CA ARG A 21 46.11 -10.73 11.03
C ARG A 21 46.04 -10.74 12.56
N GLU A 22 46.22 -9.59 13.22
CA GLU A 22 46.13 -9.51 14.68
C GLU A 22 45.16 -8.40 15.10
N ALA A 23 43.87 -8.68 15.03
CA ALA A 23 42.89 -7.97 15.83
C ALA A 23 42.93 -8.55 17.25
N PRO A 24 43.12 -7.74 18.31
CA PRO A 24 43.05 -8.23 19.67
C PRO A 24 41.61 -8.67 19.97
N PHE A 25 41.50 -9.89 20.50
CA PHE A 25 40.29 -10.55 20.97
C PHE A 25 39.41 -9.59 21.78
N ALA A 26 38.30 -9.16 21.18
CA ALA A 26 37.19 -8.54 21.89
C ALA A 26 36.65 -9.58 22.87
N GLY A 27 36.86 -9.31 24.16
CA GLY A 27 36.40 -10.15 25.26
C GLY A 27 34.89 -10.39 25.19
N ASP A 28 34.53 -11.62 25.52
CA ASP A 28 33.17 -12.14 25.64
C ASP A 28 32.24 -11.16 26.37
N LEU A 29 31.39 -10.47 25.61
CA LEU A 29 30.13 -10.00 26.14
C LEU A 29 29.24 -11.24 26.36
N PRO A 30 28.67 -11.44 27.56
CA PRO A 30 27.83 -12.61 27.81
C PRO A 30 26.64 -12.59 26.85
N LEU A 31 26.32 -13.75 26.24
CA LEU A 31 25.19 -13.94 25.31
C LEU A 31 23.85 -13.38 25.85
N THR A 32 23.70 -13.26 27.17
CA THR A 32 22.56 -12.66 27.86
C THR A 32 22.42 -11.15 27.65
N ALA A 33 23.51 -10.40 27.44
CA ALA A 33 23.48 -8.96 27.24
C ALA A 33 22.95 -8.57 25.84
N VAL A 34 23.26 -9.38 24.82
CA VAL A 34 22.75 -9.17 23.44
C VAL A 34 21.25 -9.44 23.37
N ALA A 35 20.75 -10.49 24.05
CA ALA A 35 19.32 -10.78 24.13
C ALA A 35 18.52 -9.66 24.83
N ALA A 36 19.05 -9.10 25.93
CA ALA A 36 18.39 -8.02 26.66
C ALA A 36 18.40 -6.66 25.91
N ALA A 37 19.37 -6.43 25.01
CA ALA A 37 19.39 -5.25 24.15
C ALA A 37 18.43 -5.40 22.94
N CYS A 38 18.28 -6.60 22.38
CA CYS A 38 17.27 -6.89 21.34
C CYS A 38 15.84 -6.68 21.86
N ALA A 39 15.58 -7.00 23.12
CA ALA A 39 14.25 -6.83 23.74
C ALA A 39 13.84 -5.36 23.98
N ARG A 40 14.75 -4.39 23.78
CA ARG A 40 14.48 -2.95 24.01
C ARG A 40 14.09 -2.15 22.76
N THR A 41 13.94 -2.79 21.60
CA THR A 41 13.60 -2.10 20.34
C THR A 41 12.39 -2.71 19.63
N THR A 42 11.35 -3.06 20.39
CA THR A 42 10.02 -3.33 19.82
C THR A 42 9.20 -2.07 19.99
N GLN A 43 9.44 -1.08 19.12
CA GLN A 43 8.48 0.00 18.96
C GLN A 43 7.24 -0.65 18.32
N GLU A 44 6.11 -0.64 19.04
CA GLU A 44 4.81 -1.05 18.49
C GLU A 44 4.48 -0.10 17.32
N VAL A 45 4.84 -0.49 16.11
CA VAL A 45 4.44 0.24 14.91
C VAL A 45 2.99 -0.15 14.64
N LEU A 46 2.07 0.71 15.08
CA LEU A 46 0.68 0.66 14.66
C LEU A 46 0.59 1.20 13.23
N TYR A 47 0.09 0.36 12.33
CA TYR A 47 -0.25 0.72 10.96
C TYR A 47 -1.69 1.18 10.90
N ILE A 48 -1.94 2.25 10.16
CA ILE A 48 -3.29 2.71 9.85
C ILE A 48 -3.83 1.88 8.69
N MET A 49 -4.89 1.11 8.94
CA MET A 49 -5.62 0.34 7.93
C MET A 49 -7.06 0.84 7.80
N ARG A 50 -7.81 0.24 6.86
CA ARG A 50 -9.26 0.41 6.81
C ARG A 50 -10.01 -0.91 6.90
N ARG A 51 -11.02 -0.93 7.74
CA ARG A 51 -12.05 -1.97 7.78
C ARG A 51 -13.14 -1.66 6.78
N VAL A 52 -13.26 -2.49 5.76
CA VAL A 52 -14.33 -2.42 4.79
C VAL A 52 -15.45 -3.36 5.24
N TYR A 53 -16.67 -2.85 5.27
CA TYR A 53 -17.89 -3.60 5.52
C TYR A 53 -18.62 -3.82 4.21
N TYR A 54 -18.99 -5.07 3.95
CA TYR A 54 -19.76 -5.46 2.78
C TYR A 54 -20.79 -6.51 3.19
N SER A 55 -22.07 -6.19 2.99
CA SER A 55 -23.18 -7.02 3.48
C SER A 55 -23.04 -7.30 4.99
N SER A 56 -23.05 -8.56 5.42
CA SER A 56 -22.89 -8.98 6.82
C SER A 56 -21.43 -9.18 7.26
N GLY A 57 -20.45 -8.93 6.39
CA GLY A 57 -19.04 -9.21 6.64
C GLY A 57 -18.20 -7.95 6.83
N SER A 58 -17.00 -8.13 7.40
CA SER A 58 -15.95 -7.11 7.38
C SER A 58 -14.57 -7.72 7.13
N MET A 59 -13.71 -6.93 6.51
CA MET A 59 -12.31 -7.28 6.23
C MET A 59 -11.42 -6.06 6.47
N LEU A 60 -10.17 -6.29 6.85
CA LEU A 60 -9.15 -5.25 6.89
C LEU A 60 -8.39 -5.23 5.57
N THR A 61 -8.12 -4.05 5.04
CA THR A 61 -7.30 -3.84 3.86
C THR A 61 -6.52 -2.54 3.98
N GLY A 62 -5.64 -2.29 3.02
CA GLY A 62 -4.90 -1.05 2.97
C GLY A 62 -5.77 0.18 2.78
N ASP A 63 -5.31 1.31 3.31
CA ASP A 63 -5.92 2.61 3.19
C ASP A 63 -6.12 3.00 1.72
N SER A 64 -5.07 2.83 0.91
CA SER A 64 -5.08 3.12 -0.53
C SER A 64 -6.05 2.23 -1.30
N ILE A 65 -6.05 0.94 -0.98
CA ILE A 65 -6.92 -0.07 -1.61
C ILE A 65 -8.38 0.21 -1.25
N ALA A 66 -8.68 0.43 0.03
CA ALA A 66 -10.02 0.76 0.48
C ALA A 66 -10.53 2.03 -0.20
N HIS A 67 -9.71 3.06 -0.33
CA HIS A 67 -10.09 4.30 -1.01
C HIS A 67 -10.40 4.05 -2.50
N ALA A 68 -9.53 3.32 -3.20
CA ALA A 68 -9.74 2.99 -4.61
C ALA A 68 -11.01 2.15 -4.86
N VAL A 69 -11.33 1.22 -3.95
CA VAL A 69 -12.58 0.46 -4.00
C VAL A 69 -13.80 1.37 -3.81
N MET A 70 -13.75 2.32 -2.89
CA MET A 70 -14.85 3.27 -2.67
C MET A 70 -15.06 4.19 -3.88
N GLU A 71 -13.98 4.73 -4.48
CA GLU A 71 -14.05 5.51 -5.72
C GLU A 71 -14.68 4.69 -6.86
N TYR A 72 -14.27 3.43 -7.00
CA TYR A 72 -14.79 2.56 -8.04
C TYR A 72 -16.26 2.17 -7.82
N ALA A 73 -16.65 1.89 -6.58
CA ALA A 73 -18.04 1.61 -6.20
C ALA A 73 -18.96 2.79 -6.50
N GLU A 74 -18.53 4.02 -6.20
CA GLU A 74 -19.26 5.23 -6.54
C GLU A 74 -19.47 5.34 -8.07
N ALA A 75 -18.43 5.11 -8.85
CA ALA A 75 -18.50 5.16 -10.31
C ALA A 75 -19.45 4.10 -10.91
N LEU A 76 -19.46 2.89 -10.34
CA LEU A 76 -20.40 1.83 -10.70
C LEU A 76 -21.85 2.21 -10.37
N ALA A 77 -22.08 2.75 -9.17
CA ALA A 77 -23.41 3.17 -8.72
C ALA A 77 -23.99 4.28 -9.61
N LYS A 78 -23.21 5.32 -9.90
CA LYS A 78 -23.61 6.41 -10.82
C LYS A 78 -23.96 5.92 -12.22
N ASN A 79 -23.38 4.80 -12.66
CA ASN A 79 -23.61 4.26 -14.00
C ASN A 79 -24.62 3.10 -14.03
N GLY A 80 -25.23 2.74 -12.89
CA GLY A 80 -26.15 1.60 -12.81
C GLY A 80 -25.48 0.27 -13.16
N ARG A 81 -24.17 0.11 -12.92
CA ARG A 81 -23.40 -1.08 -13.28
C ARG A 81 -22.99 -1.88 -12.05
N ALA A 82 -22.66 -3.15 -12.28
CA ALA A 82 -22.02 -4.00 -11.30
C ALA A 82 -20.73 -4.61 -11.87
N ASP A 83 -19.75 -4.87 -11.01
CA ASP A 83 -18.50 -5.56 -11.33
C ASP A 83 -18.04 -6.41 -10.13
N ILE A 84 -17.14 -7.36 -10.39
CA ILE A 84 -16.46 -8.16 -9.37
C ILE A 84 -15.02 -7.68 -9.24
N VAL A 85 -14.61 -7.40 -8.00
CA VAL A 85 -13.26 -6.93 -7.67
C VAL A 85 -12.62 -7.85 -6.65
N GLU A 86 -11.33 -8.13 -6.83
CA GLU A 86 -10.54 -8.88 -5.87
C GLU A 86 -9.56 -7.93 -5.18
N ILE A 87 -9.54 -7.95 -3.86
CA ILE A 87 -8.64 -7.10 -3.07
C ILE A 87 -7.85 -7.93 -2.05
N PRO A 88 -6.57 -7.60 -1.79
CA PRO A 88 -5.83 -8.20 -0.70
C PRO A 88 -6.37 -7.71 0.65
N VAL A 89 -6.56 -8.65 1.57
CA VAL A 89 -7.14 -8.40 2.90
C VAL A 89 -6.36 -9.11 3.99
N VAL A 90 -6.51 -8.61 5.21
CA VAL A 90 -6.14 -9.32 6.44
C VAL A 90 -7.43 -9.74 7.14
N PHE A 91 -7.54 -11.03 7.45
CA PHE A 91 -8.65 -11.54 8.25
C PHE A 91 -8.37 -11.35 9.75
N ALA A 92 -9.41 -11.46 10.59
CA ALA A 92 -9.27 -11.37 12.04
C ALA A 92 -8.28 -12.39 12.66
N SER A 93 -7.95 -13.45 11.92
CA SER A 93 -6.91 -14.42 12.30
C SER A 93 -5.47 -13.91 12.09
N GLY A 94 -5.30 -12.70 11.56
CA GLY A 94 -4.02 -12.11 11.17
C GLY A 94 -3.43 -12.67 9.88
N ARG A 95 -4.14 -13.60 9.21
CA ARG A 95 -3.71 -14.15 7.92
C ARG A 95 -4.07 -13.21 6.78
N SER A 96 -3.11 -12.99 5.88
CA SER A 96 -3.35 -12.36 4.59
C SER A 96 -4.13 -13.30 3.66
N GLY A 97 -5.01 -12.74 2.85
CA GLY A 97 -5.71 -13.44 1.78
C GLY A 97 -6.29 -12.45 0.77
N THR A 98 -7.20 -12.95 -0.06
CA THR A 98 -7.89 -12.15 -1.08
C THR A 98 -9.39 -12.23 -0.83
N ALA A 99 -10.07 -11.09 -0.89
CA ALA A 99 -11.51 -10.99 -0.84
C ALA A 99 -12.05 -10.65 -2.23
N THR A 100 -13.01 -11.44 -2.71
CA THR A 100 -13.76 -11.18 -3.94
C THR A 100 -15.07 -10.51 -3.60
N LEU A 101 -15.28 -9.30 -4.12
CA LEU A 101 -16.40 -8.41 -3.82
C LEU A 101 -17.24 -8.21 -5.08
N LEU A 102 -18.54 -8.48 -5.00
CA LEU A 102 -19.50 -8.05 -6.01
C LEU A 102 -19.96 -6.63 -5.67
N ILE A 103 -19.67 -5.65 -6.51
CA ILE A 103 -20.04 -4.25 -6.25
C ILE A 103 -21.08 -3.86 -7.30
N GLY A 104 -22.24 -3.39 -6.86
CA GLY A 104 -23.31 -2.88 -7.70
C GLY A 104 -24.01 -1.67 -7.09
N PRO A 105 -25.04 -1.11 -7.75
CA PRO A 105 -25.65 0.16 -7.34
C PRO A 105 -26.32 0.11 -5.96
N SER A 106 -26.78 -1.08 -5.57
CA SER A 106 -27.40 -1.33 -4.26
C SER A 106 -26.43 -1.92 -3.23
N SER A 107 -25.14 -2.04 -3.55
CA SER A 107 -24.16 -2.59 -2.63
C SER A 107 -23.96 -1.64 -1.44
N GLN A 108 -24.20 -2.14 -0.23
CA GLN A 108 -23.91 -1.43 1.01
C GLN A 108 -22.42 -1.62 1.33
N LEU A 109 -21.63 -0.59 1.02
CA LEU A 109 -20.20 -0.53 1.29
C LEU A 109 -19.91 0.61 2.27
N ALA A 110 -19.16 0.30 3.31
CA ALA A 110 -18.63 1.29 4.25
C ALA A 110 -17.17 1.00 4.55
N SER A 111 -16.39 2.04 4.85
CA SER A 111 -14.97 1.93 5.18
C SER A 111 -14.68 2.77 6.41
N VAL A 112 -13.98 2.18 7.39
CA VAL A 112 -13.64 2.84 8.66
C VAL A 112 -12.16 2.65 8.93
N THR A 113 -11.48 3.72 9.35
CA THR A 113 -10.08 3.64 9.73
C THR A 113 -9.89 2.85 11.01
N GLU A 114 -8.88 1.98 11.05
CA GLU A 114 -8.55 1.12 12.18
C GLU A 114 -7.04 1.02 12.35
N GLU A 115 -6.56 1.03 13.59
CA GLU A 115 -5.15 0.81 13.91
C GLU A 115 -4.88 -0.70 14.00
N SER A 116 -3.77 -1.17 13.42
CA SER A 116 -3.37 -2.57 13.44
C SER A 116 -1.88 -2.74 13.70
N ASP A 117 -1.51 -3.78 14.44
CA ASP A 117 -0.13 -4.24 14.61
C ASP A 117 0.38 -5.04 13.39
N ILE A 118 -0.52 -5.39 12.47
CA ILE A 118 -0.20 -6.09 11.23
C ILE A 118 0.15 -5.06 10.17
N ARG A 119 1.12 -5.39 9.31
CA ARG A 119 1.48 -4.54 8.17
C ARG A 119 0.32 -4.45 7.17
N GLU A 120 0.05 -3.23 6.74
CA GLU A 120 -0.95 -2.89 5.73
C GLU A 120 -0.78 -3.69 4.42
N PRO A 121 -1.84 -4.35 3.88
CA PRO A 121 -1.84 -4.87 2.52
C PRO A 121 -1.72 -3.73 1.51
N SER A 122 -0.71 -3.80 0.64
CA SER A 122 -0.48 -2.81 -0.41
C SER A 122 -0.43 -3.46 -1.78
N ASP A 123 -1.15 -2.89 -2.75
CA ASP A 123 -1.09 -3.26 -4.16
C ASP A 123 -1.35 -2.01 -5.01
N ASP A 124 -0.28 -1.31 -5.37
CA ASP A 124 -0.35 -0.07 -6.13
C ASP A 124 -0.87 -0.30 -7.56
N THR A 125 -0.61 -1.49 -8.12
CA THR A 125 -1.09 -1.84 -9.47
C THR A 125 -2.61 -1.97 -9.48
N LEU A 126 -3.17 -2.65 -8.48
CA LEU A 126 -4.61 -2.76 -8.29
C LEU A 126 -5.26 -1.40 -8.04
N VAL A 127 -4.65 -0.55 -7.20
CA VAL A 127 -5.15 0.80 -6.91
C VAL A 127 -5.26 1.62 -8.19
N ASP A 128 -4.20 1.64 -9.00
CA ASP A 128 -4.20 2.36 -10.28
C ASP A 128 -5.22 1.78 -11.27
N GLU A 129 -5.36 0.45 -11.30
CA GLU A 129 -6.35 -0.21 -12.14
C GLU A 129 -7.78 0.19 -11.78
N LEU A 130 -8.15 0.14 -10.50
CA LEU A 130 -9.48 0.51 -10.01
C LEU A 130 -9.82 1.96 -10.33
N ARG A 131 -8.84 2.86 -10.16
CA ARG A 131 -8.98 4.27 -10.53
C ARG A 131 -9.20 4.45 -12.03
N GLN A 132 -8.43 3.75 -12.87
CA GLN A 132 -8.62 3.80 -14.31
C GLN A 132 -10.00 3.24 -14.73
N ARG A 133 -10.44 2.14 -14.11
CA ARG A 133 -11.78 1.58 -14.33
C ARG A 133 -12.86 2.59 -13.94
N ALA A 134 -12.72 3.27 -12.80
CA ALA A 134 -13.63 4.32 -12.35
C ALA A 134 -13.68 5.50 -13.33
N MET A 135 -12.53 5.99 -13.80
CA MET A 135 -12.44 7.08 -14.79
C MET A 135 -13.14 6.73 -16.11
N ARG A 136 -13.03 5.48 -16.59
CA ARG A 136 -13.74 5.01 -17.79
C ARG A 136 -15.26 5.01 -17.63
N LEU A 137 -15.75 4.84 -16.41
CA LEU A 137 -17.19 4.93 -16.08
C LEU A 137 -17.64 6.38 -15.88
N GLY A 138 -16.77 7.25 -15.38
CA GLY A 138 -17.07 8.66 -15.07
C GLY A 138 -17.14 9.62 -16.27
N SER A 139 -16.94 9.14 -17.51
CA SER A 139 -17.17 9.97 -18.70
C SER A 139 -18.67 10.33 -18.79
N PRO A 140 -19.06 11.61 -18.66
CA PRO A 140 -20.47 12.00 -18.61
C PRO A 140 -21.20 11.56 -19.88
N ARG A 141 -22.27 10.77 -19.72
CA ARG A 141 -23.21 10.50 -20.81
C ARG A 141 -24.18 11.68 -20.88
N PRO A 142 -24.31 12.39 -22.01
CA PRO A 142 -25.38 13.35 -22.21
C PRO A 142 -26.70 12.57 -22.27
N GLY A 143 -27.47 12.54 -21.17
CA GLY A 143 -28.77 11.86 -21.12
C GLY A 143 -29.40 11.69 -19.73
N GLU A 144 -28.68 11.98 -18.64
CA GLU A 144 -29.20 11.77 -17.27
C GLU A 144 -30.29 12.78 -16.85
N GLN A 145 -30.62 13.77 -17.70
CA GLN A 145 -31.76 14.68 -17.48
C GLN A 145 -33.12 14.08 -17.89
N GLN A 146 -33.17 12.98 -18.66
CA GLN A 146 -34.46 12.42 -19.11
C GLN A 146 -35.26 11.71 -18.01
N GLN A 147 -34.61 11.07 -17.03
CA GLN A 147 -35.31 10.22 -16.06
C GLN A 147 -36.19 10.99 -15.05
N TYR A 148 -35.87 12.26 -14.78
CA TYR A 148 -36.72 13.10 -13.93
C TYR A 148 -37.90 13.73 -14.68
N ALA A 149 -37.77 13.95 -16.00
CA ALA A 149 -38.85 14.47 -16.84
C ALA A 149 -39.96 13.43 -17.07
N ASP A 150 -39.61 12.14 -17.09
CA ASP A 150 -40.56 11.05 -17.31
C ASP A 150 -41.40 10.70 -16.06
N PHE A 151 -40.89 10.98 -14.87
CA PHE A 151 -41.61 10.72 -13.61
C PHE A 151 -42.62 11.83 -13.26
N LEU A 152 -42.37 13.07 -13.71
CA LEU A 152 -43.25 14.21 -13.43
C LEU A 152 -44.39 14.38 -14.46
N SER A 153 -44.39 13.59 -15.54
CA SER A 153 -45.41 13.66 -16.59
C SER A 153 -46.67 12.81 -16.31
N VAL A 154 -46.71 12.08 -15.18
CA VAL A 154 -47.77 11.06 -14.92
C VAL A 154 -48.88 11.55 -13.98
N HIS A 155 -48.89 12.81 -13.54
CA HIS A 155 -49.86 13.31 -12.54
C HIS A 155 -50.57 14.62 -12.93
N GLU A 156 -51.27 14.63 -14.06
CA GLU A 156 -52.25 15.70 -14.37
C GLU A 156 -53.73 15.24 -14.34
N ASP A 157 -54.04 13.98 -14.02
CA ASP A 157 -55.43 13.47 -14.05
C ASP A 157 -55.92 12.94 -12.68
N TYR A 158 -55.97 13.81 -11.67
CA TYR A 158 -56.85 13.58 -10.51
C TYR A 158 -57.71 14.84 -10.28
N GLU A 159 -58.96 14.76 -10.76
CA GLU A 159 -60.05 15.69 -10.46
C GLU A 159 -60.38 15.76 -8.96
#